data_AF-A0A975G854-F1
#
_entry.id   AF-A0A975G854-F1
#
_cell.length_a   1.000
_cell.length_b   1.000
_cell.length_c   1.000
_cell.angle_alpha   90.00
_cell.angle_beta   90.00
_cell.angle_gamma   90.00
#
_symmetry.space_group_name_H-M   'P 1'
#
loop_
_entity.id
_entity.type
_entity.pdbx_description
1 polymer ?
#
loop_
_entity_poly.entity_id
_entity_poly.type
_entity_poly.pdbx_seq_one_letter_code
_entity_poly.pdbx_strand_id
1 'polypeptide(L)'
;MDAFEILGIPRTLVISEEMLRAAFREAGKQVHPDAGGDEADFARLQQAFATLTGPSKRLKHWLTLRGEAGDDRGSIAPELMDLFGQVGTVIQRADAIVRKRDEARSALVLAMLEGETQSCREAVEAAISQVDAALAAETAVFPAIESGEVSATQATRHARNLAFLEKWRANLQERFARLL
;
A
#
# COMPACT_ATOMS: atom_id res chain seq x y z
N MET A 1 4.36 -9.84 18.83
CA MET A 1 3.87 -8.48 19.13
C MET A 1 2.48 -8.36 18.55
N ASP A 2 1.48 -7.90 19.30
CA ASP A 2 0.15 -7.64 18.76
C ASP A 2 -0.03 -6.13 18.51
N ALA A 3 0.00 -5.74 17.22
CA ALA A 3 -0.19 -4.35 16.82
C ALA A 3 -1.59 -3.78 17.15
N PHE A 4 -2.64 -4.61 17.21
CA PHE A 4 -3.98 -4.17 17.58
C PHE A 4 -4.03 -3.81 19.07
N GLU A 5 -3.43 -4.66 19.91
CA GLU A 5 -3.32 -4.44 21.35
C GLU A 5 -2.49 -3.18 21.68
N ILE A 6 -1.36 -2.97 21.00
CA ILE A 6 -0.53 -1.77 21.18
C ILE A 6 -1.29 -0.47 20.85
N LEU A 7 -2.16 -0.51 19.85
CA LEU A 7 -3.00 0.63 19.47
C LEU A 7 -4.30 0.72 20.29
N GLY A 8 -4.57 -0.24 21.18
CA GLY A 8 -5.77 -0.28 22.00
C GLY A 8 -7.07 -0.49 21.21
N ILE A 9 -7.00 -1.17 20.06
CA ILE A 9 -8.15 -1.42 19.19
C ILE A 9 -8.47 -2.93 19.07
N PRO A 10 -9.71 -3.30 18.74
CA PRO A 10 -10.05 -4.70 18.47
C PRO A 10 -9.25 -5.28 17.30
N ARG A 11 -9.04 -6.61 17.32
CA ARG A 11 -8.38 -7.38 16.24
C ARG A 11 -9.29 -7.51 15.02
N THR A 12 -9.51 -6.41 14.30
CA THR A 12 -10.32 -6.34 13.09
C THR A 12 -9.54 -5.84 11.89
N LEU A 13 -9.82 -6.38 10.71
CA LEU A 13 -9.31 -5.95 9.42
C LEU A 13 -10.01 -4.67 8.94
N VAL A 14 -11.30 -4.51 9.26
CA VAL A 14 -12.15 -3.40 8.84
C VAL A 14 -11.91 -2.20 9.75
N ILE A 15 -10.87 -1.42 9.42
CA ILE A 15 -10.46 -0.21 10.16
C ILE A 15 -10.32 0.94 9.16
N SER A 16 -11.01 2.05 9.41
CA SER A 16 -10.84 3.27 8.62
C SER A 16 -9.53 3.98 8.98
N GLU A 17 -9.02 4.78 8.04
CA GLU A 17 -7.82 5.57 8.26
C GLU A 17 -7.99 6.56 9.43
N GLU A 18 -9.15 7.19 9.58
CA GLU A 18 -9.42 8.10 10.69
C GLU A 18 -9.39 7.38 12.04
N MET A 19 -10.01 6.20 12.13
CA MET A 19 -10.00 5.39 13.35
C MET A 19 -8.58 4.98 13.72
N LEU A 20 -7.79 4.51 12.76
CA LEU A 20 -6.41 4.09 13.01
C LEU A 20 -5.53 5.26 13.47
N ARG A 21 -5.66 6.43 12.81
CA ARG A 21 -4.94 7.65 13.20
C ARG A 21 -5.37 8.15 14.57
N ALA A 22 -6.66 8.05 14.92
CA ALA A 22 -7.16 8.40 16.24
C ALA A 22 -6.58 7.49 17.33
N ALA A 23 -6.58 6.17 17.10
CA ALA A 23 -5.98 5.19 17.99
C ALA A 23 -4.49 5.45 18.22
N PHE A 24 -3.73 5.73 17.16
CA PHE A 24 -2.31 6.07 17.27
C PHE A 24 -2.07 7.33 18.10
N ARG A 25 -2.85 8.40 17.89
CA ARG A 25 -2.75 9.62 18.68
C ARG A 25 -3.08 9.38 20.15
N GLU A 26 -4.10 8.58 20.43
CA GLU A 26 -4.52 8.29 21.80
C GLU A 26 -3.50 7.43 22.54
N ALA A 27 -3.03 6.34 21.92
CA ALA A 27 -1.95 5.53 22.46
C ALA A 27 -0.67 6.36 22.66
N GLY A 28 -0.36 7.25 21.71
CA GLY A 28 0.81 8.12 21.77
C GLY A 28 0.85 9.03 23.00
N LYS A 29 -0.30 9.50 23.51
CA LYS A 29 -0.34 10.33 24.73
C LYS A 29 0.19 9.61 25.97
N GLN A 30 0.06 8.28 26.02
CA GLN A 30 0.44 7.46 27.17
C GLN A 30 1.94 7.10 27.17
N VAL A 31 2.58 7.12 26.00
CA VAL A 31 3.95 6.64 25.78
C VAL A 31 4.88 7.71 25.18
N HIS A 32 4.44 8.97 25.10
CA HIS A 32 5.26 10.04 24.55
C HIS A 32 6.46 10.34 25.47
N PRO A 33 7.69 10.51 24.92
CA PRO A 33 8.88 10.85 25.71
C PRO A 33 8.71 12.10 26.58
N ASP A 34 8.02 13.13 26.07
CA ASP A 34 7.73 14.37 26.82
C ASP A 34 6.81 14.16 28.04
N ALA A 35 6.11 13.02 28.12
CA ALA A 35 5.29 12.61 29.27
C ALA A 35 6.01 11.62 30.20
N GLY A 36 7.31 11.37 29.98
CA GLY A 36 8.10 10.38 30.71
C GLY A 36 8.06 8.96 30.12
N GLY A 37 7.60 8.81 28.88
CA GLY A 37 7.59 7.53 28.16
C GLY A 37 8.96 7.07 27.66
N ASP A 38 9.11 5.76 27.46
CA ASP A 38 10.32 5.14 26.90
C ASP A 38 10.34 5.29 25.37
N GLU A 39 11.47 5.72 24.81
CA GLU A 39 11.71 5.82 23.36
C GLU A 39 11.46 4.47 22.66
N ALA A 40 11.80 3.36 23.34
CA ALA A 40 11.51 2.01 22.85
C ALA A 40 10.01 1.74 22.75
N ASP A 41 9.20 2.28 23.66
CA ASP A 41 7.75 2.11 23.67
C ASP A 41 7.10 2.90 22.53
N PHE A 42 7.55 4.13 22.30
CA PHE A 42 7.10 4.93 21.17
C PHE A 42 7.49 4.31 19.82
N ALA A 43 8.69 3.71 19.71
CA ALA A 43 9.10 2.96 18.53
C ALA A 43 8.18 1.75 18.25
N ARG A 44 7.79 1.00 19.29
CA ARG A 44 6.81 -0.11 19.15
C ARG A 44 5.44 0.39 18.69
N LEU A 45 4.98 1.54 19.20
CA LEU A 45 3.74 2.16 18.77
C LEU A 45 3.78 2.56 17.28
N GLN A 46 4.88 3.17 16.83
CA GLN A 46 5.07 3.51 15.41
C GLN A 46 5.07 2.25 14.52
N GLN A 47 5.74 1.18 14.97
CA GLN A 47 5.76 -0.09 14.23
C GLN A 47 4.35 -0.73 14.15
N ALA A 48 3.58 -0.69 15.24
CA ALA A 48 2.20 -1.17 15.27
C ALA A 48 1.32 -0.39 14.28
N PHE A 49 1.41 0.95 14.30
CA PHE A 49 0.71 1.81 13.35
C PHE A 49 1.10 1.51 11.89
N ALA A 50 2.39 1.39 11.60
CA ALA A 50 2.86 1.05 10.25
C ALA A 50 2.37 -0.34 9.79
N THR A 51 2.25 -1.30 10.71
CA THR A 51 1.76 -2.66 10.44
C THR A 51 0.27 -2.64 10.07
N LEU A 52 -0.54 -1.88 10.80
CA LEU A 52 -1.99 -1.82 10.55
C LEU A 52 -2.37 -0.83 9.43
N THR A 53 -1.50 0.12 9.07
CA THR A 53 -1.79 1.10 8.02
C THR A 53 -2.00 0.44 6.67
N GLY A 54 -1.05 -0.40 6.22
CA GLY A 54 -1.15 -1.11 4.94
C GLY A 54 -2.10 -2.32 5.03
N PRO A 55 -3.15 -2.43 4.18
CA PRO A 55 -4.06 -3.58 4.20
C PRO A 55 -3.35 -4.92 4.03
N SER A 56 -2.26 -5.02 3.25
CA SER A 56 -1.49 -6.26 3.13
C SER A 56 -0.89 -6.68 4.48
N LYS A 57 -0.14 -5.77 5.12
CA LYS A 57 0.52 -6.04 6.41
C LYS A 57 -0.49 -6.31 7.51
N ARG A 58 -1.61 -5.57 7.53
CA ARG A 58 -2.72 -5.77 8.47
C ARG A 58 -3.29 -7.18 8.37
N LEU A 59 -3.59 -7.64 7.16
CA LEU A 59 -4.14 -8.98 6.94
C LEU A 59 -3.14 -10.08 7.33
N LYS A 60 -1.87 -9.95 6.95
CA LYS A 60 -0.83 -10.90 7.37
C LYS A 60 -0.68 -10.97 8.88
N HIS A 61 -0.66 -9.81 9.54
CA HIS A 61 -0.58 -9.72 11.00
C HIS A 61 -1.78 -10.39 11.66
N TRP A 62 -3.00 -10.11 11.18
CA TRP A 62 -4.23 -10.72 11.68
C TRP A 62 -4.23 -12.25 11.56
N LEU A 63 -3.82 -12.80 10.40
CA LEU A 63 -3.67 -14.25 10.19
C LEU A 63 -2.61 -14.86 11.11
N THR A 64 -1.50 -14.15 11.32
CA THR A 64 -0.39 -14.60 12.19
C THR A 64 -0.85 -14.75 13.64
N LEU A 65 -1.63 -13.79 14.15
CA LEU A 65 -2.18 -13.84 15.52
C LEU A 65 -3.13 -15.03 15.74
N ARG A 66 -3.67 -15.61 14.67
CA ARG A 66 -4.57 -16.78 14.70
C ARG A 66 -3.85 -18.10 14.45
N GLY A 67 -2.54 -18.07 14.18
CA GLY A 67 -1.79 -19.26 13.76
C GLY A 67 -2.16 -19.75 12.36
N GLU A 68 -2.77 -18.90 11.54
CA GLU A 68 -3.33 -19.22 10.22
C GLU A 68 -2.49 -18.61 9.07
N ALA A 69 -1.33 -18.03 9.39
CA ALA A 69 -0.45 -17.44 8.37
C ALA A 69 0.11 -18.52 7.42
N GLY A 70 -0.15 -18.35 6.12
CA GLY A 70 0.45 -19.19 5.09
C GLY A 70 1.78 -18.63 4.56
N ASP A 71 2.35 -19.32 3.57
CA ASP A 71 3.61 -18.92 2.93
C ASP A 71 3.45 -17.63 2.11
N ASP A 72 4.44 -16.75 2.22
CA ASP A 72 4.60 -15.56 1.39
C ASP A 72 4.96 -15.91 -0.06
N ARG A 73 5.55 -17.08 -0.28
CA ARG A 73 5.97 -17.57 -1.61
C ARG A 73 4.80 -18.29 -2.29
N GLY A 74 4.09 -17.58 -3.15
CA GLY A 74 3.13 -18.21 -4.06
C GLY A 74 2.60 -17.24 -5.12
N SER A 75 1.80 -17.75 -6.04
CA SER A 75 1.21 -16.97 -7.13
C SER A 75 0.13 -15.98 -6.66
N ILE A 76 0.09 -14.82 -7.31
CA ILE A 76 -1.02 -13.87 -7.25
C ILE A 76 -2.20 -14.36 -8.11
N ALA A 77 -3.35 -13.70 -7.95
CA ALA A 77 -4.53 -13.96 -8.75
C ALA A 77 -4.25 -13.73 -10.26
N PRO A 78 -4.71 -14.61 -11.18
CA PRO A 78 -4.49 -14.45 -12.62
C PRO A 78 -4.95 -13.10 -13.16
N GLU A 79 -6.03 -12.55 -12.61
CA GLU A 79 -6.61 -11.27 -13.00
C GLU A 79 -5.65 -10.09 -12.76
N LEU A 80 -4.71 -10.23 -11.83
CA LEU A 80 -3.67 -9.24 -11.58
C LEU A 80 -2.48 -9.32 -12.54
N MET A 81 -2.35 -10.39 -13.34
CA MET A 81 -1.25 -10.53 -14.30
C MET A 81 -1.38 -9.55 -15.47
N ASP A 82 -2.60 -9.31 -15.94
CA ASP A 82 -2.86 -8.32 -17.00
C ASP A 82 -2.56 -6.90 -16.49
N LEU A 83 -3.04 -6.58 -15.28
CA LEU A 83 -2.75 -5.31 -14.62
C LEU A 83 -1.24 -5.13 -14.38
N PHE A 84 -0.52 -6.20 -13.98
CA PHE A 84 0.93 -6.18 -13.84
C PHE A 84 1.62 -5.78 -15.16
N GLY A 85 1.22 -6.40 -16.28
CA GLY A 85 1.77 -6.07 -17.60
C GLY A 85 1.54 -4.60 -17.97
N GLN A 86 0.31 -4.11 -17.78
CA GLN A 86 -0.05 -2.73 -18.06
C GLN A 86 0.73 -1.73 -17.18
N VAL A 87 0.79 -1.97 -15.86
CA VAL A 87 1.58 -1.16 -14.93
C VAL A 87 3.04 -1.14 -15.35
N GLY A 88 3.60 -2.29 -15.73
CA GLY A 88 4.97 -2.41 -16.24
C GLY A 88 5.22 -1.55 -17.47
N THR A 89 4.33 -1.58 -18.46
CA THR A 89 4.42 -0.72 -19.66
C THR A 89 4.36 0.76 -19.31
N VAL A 90 3.44 1.16 -18.43
CA VAL A 90 3.30 2.56 -17.99
C VAL A 90 4.53 3.03 -17.23
N ILE A 91 5.07 2.20 -16.33
CA ILE A 91 6.32 2.47 -15.61
C ILE A 91 7.48 2.68 -16.56
N GLN A 92 7.67 1.78 -17.54
CA GLN A 92 8.76 1.89 -18.52
C GLN A 92 8.64 3.16 -19.36
N ARG A 93 7.43 3.51 -19.79
CA ARG A 93 7.17 4.75 -20.53
C ARG A 93 7.48 5.99 -19.69
N ALA A 94 7.06 6.01 -18.43
CA ALA A 94 7.33 7.11 -17.51
C ALA A 94 8.84 7.27 -17.27
N ASP A 95 9.55 6.18 -16.98
CA ASP A 95 11.00 6.20 -16.77
C ASP A 95 11.75 6.72 -18.01
N ALA A 96 11.30 6.36 -19.22
CA ALA A 96 11.88 6.85 -20.46
C ALA A 96 11.67 8.37 -20.65
N ILE A 97 10.47 8.89 -20.37
CA ILE A 97 10.17 10.32 -20.51
C ILE A 97 10.90 11.14 -19.45
N VAL A 98 10.90 10.66 -18.20
CA VAL A 98 11.64 11.29 -17.11
C VAL A 98 13.12 11.40 -17.46
N ARG A 99 13.72 10.33 -17.99
CA ARG A 99 15.12 10.36 -18.45
C ARG A 99 15.33 11.38 -19.58
N LYS A 100 14.45 11.44 -20.58
CA LYS A 100 14.54 12.45 -21.65
C LYS A 100 14.47 13.89 -21.11
N ARG A 101 13.61 14.14 -20.11
CA ARG A 101 13.50 15.46 -19.44
C ARG A 101 14.77 15.79 -18.66
N ASP A 102 15.29 14.85 -17.88
CA ASP A 102 16.52 15.02 -17.09
C ASP A 102 17.75 15.31 -17.98
N GLU A 103 17.80 14.71 -19.17
CA GLU A 103 18.87 14.91 -20.16
C GLU A 103 18.70 16.21 -20.99
N ALA A 104 17.51 16.84 -20.97
CA ALA A 104 17.21 18.02 -21.78
C ALA A 104 17.97 19.25 -21.27
N ARG A 105 18.77 19.86 -22.16
CA ARG A 105 19.63 21.02 -21.83
C ARG A 105 19.05 22.37 -22.25
N SER A 106 17.84 22.40 -22.81
CA SER A 106 17.21 23.64 -23.29
C SER A 106 15.70 23.67 -23.08
N ALA A 107 15.17 24.89 -22.90
CA ALA A 107 13.74 25.11 -22.74
C ALA A 107 12.92 24.68 -23.97
N LEU A 108 13.50 24.76 -25.17
CA LEU A 108 12.85 24.32 -26.40
C LEU A 108 12.64 22.79 -26.41
N VAL A 109 13.65 22.01 -26.00
CA VAL A 109 13.52 20.54 -25.92
C VAL A 109 12.49 20.15 -24.88
N LEU A 110 12.46 20.82 -23.73
CA LEU A 110 11.43 20.61 -22.71
C LEU A 110 10.03 20.90 -23.25
N ALA A 111 9.83 22.02 -23.95
CA ALA A 111 8.55 22.36 -24.57
C ALA A 111 8.09 21.33 -25.61
N MET A 112 9.03 20.73 -26.36
CA MET A 112 8.73 19.64 -27.30
C MET A 112 8.30 18.34 -26.59
N LEU A 113 8.78 18.09 -25.38
CA LEU A 113 8.43 16.90 -24.58
C LEU A 113 7.14 17.06 -23.78
N GLU A 114 6.58 18.27 -23.69
CA GLU A 114 5.41 18.55 -22.85
C GLU A 114 4.20 17.70 -23.24
N GLY A 115 3.94 17.54 -24.54
CA GLY A 115 2.84 16.70 -25.03
C GLY A 115 3.02 15.21 -24.69
N GLU A 116 4.24 14.68 -24.84
CA GLU A 116 4.55 13.29 -24.45
C GLU A 116 4.42 13.10 -22.93
N THR A 117 4.86 14.11 -22.16
CA THR A 117 4.83 14.13 -20.70
C THR A 117 3.40 14.16 -20.19
N GLN A 118 2.55 15.03 -20.73
CA GLN A 118 1.14 15.10 -20.37
C GLN A 118 0.40 13.79 -20.67
N SER A 119 0.59 13.21 -21.86
CA SER A 119 -0.01 11.92 -22.20
C SER A 119 0.51 10.78 -21.30
N CYS A 120 1.76 10.86 -20.84
CA CYS A 120 2.29 9.89 -19.89
C CYS A 120 1.70 10.05 -18.50
N ARG A 121 1.50 11.29 -18.04
CA ARG A 121 0.84 11.58 -16.77
C ARG A 121 -0.57 10.98 -16.73
N GLU A 122 -1.35 11.21 -17.78
CA GLU A 122 -2.70 10.64 -17.90
C GLU A 122 -2.68 9.10 -17.86
N ALA A 123 -1.70 8.47 -18.52
CA ALA A 123 -1.54 7.03 -18.46
C ALA A 123 -1.16 6.52 -17.05
N VAL A 124 -0.30 7.25 -16.33
CA VAL A 124 0.07 6.94 -14.95
C VAL A 124 -1.13 7.12 -14.00
N GLU A 125 -1.89 8.21 -14.13
CA GLU A 125 -3.12 8.43 -13.34
C GLU A 125 -4.18 7.35 -13.59
N ALA A 126 -4.38 6.95 -14.84
CA ALA A 126 -5.27 5.85 -15.19
C ALA A 126 -4.81 4.52 -14.57
N ALA A 127 -3.51 4.22 -14.61
CA ALA A 127 -2.96 3.03 -13.97
C ALA A 127 -3.10 3.06 -12.45
N ILE A 128 -2.87 4.22 -11.81
CA ILE A 128 -3.11 4.40 -10.35
C ILE A 128 -4.57 4.11 -10.03
N SER A 129 -5.51 4.66 -10.80
CA SER A 129 -6.94 4.46 -10.59
C SER A 129 -7.35 2.98 -10.68
N GLN A 130 -6.75 2.22 -11.60
CA GLN A 130 -7.00 0.78 -11.75
C GLN A 130 -6.40 -0.03 -10.59
N VAL A 131 -5.19 0.31 -10.14
CA VAL A 131 -4.59 -0.30 -8.95
C VAL A 131 -5.40 0.00 -7.69
N ASP A 132 -5.92 1.22 -7.56
CA ASP A 132 -6.77 1.62 -6.42
C ASP A 132 -8.11 0.86 -6.43
N ALA A 133 -8.71 0.66 -7.60
CA ALA A 133 -9.90 -0.18 -7.74
C ALA A 133 -9.62 -1.65 -7.34
N ALA A 134 -8.47 -2.20 -7.74
CA ALA A 134 -8.06 -3.55 -7.35
C ALA A 134 -7.79 -3.66 -5.84
N LEU A 135 -7.15 -2.66 -5.22
CA LEU A 135 -6.97 -2.58 -3.77
C LEU A 135 -8.32 -2.54 -3.03
N ALA A 136 -9.27 -1.76 -3.53
CA ALA A 136 -10.62 -1.70 -2.97
C ALA A 136 -11.34 -3.06 -3.07
N ALA A 137 -11.23 -3.75 -4.20
CA ALA A 137 -11.81 -5.08 -4.37
C ALA A 137 -11.20 -6.12 -3.41
N GLU A 138 -9.89 -6.11 -3.24
CA GLU A 138 -9.18 -7.02 -2.31
C GLU A 138 -9.53 -6.75 -0.83
N THR A 139 -9.70 -5.47 -0.46
CA THR A 139 -10.08 -5.08 0.92
C THR A 139 -11.56 -5.29 1.22
N ALA A 140 -12.44 -5.26 0.21
CA ALA A 140 -13.87 -5.54 0.37
C ALA A 140 -14.16 -6.96 0.88
N VAL A 141 -13.19 -7.88 0.75
CA VAL A 141 -13.29 -9.28 1.22
C VAL A 141 -13.05 -9.41 2.73
N PHE A 142 -12.54 -8.37 3.40
CA PHE A 142 -12.16 -8.42 4.81
C PHE A 142 -13.26 -8.91 5.77
N PRO A 143 -14.53 -8.45 5.68
CA PRO A 143 -15.60 -8.99 6.53
C PRO A 143 -15.83 -10.50 6.35
N ALA A 144 -15.68 -11.01 5.12
CA ALA A 144 -15.82 -12.43 4.81
C ALA A 144 -14.63 -13.27 5.34
N ILE A 145 -13.44 -12.67 5.42
CA ILE A 145 -12.28 -13.28 6.08
C ILE A 145 -12.50 -13.35 7.59
N GLU A 146 -12.99 -12.27 8.21
CA GLU A 146 -13.21 -12.21 9.67
C GLU A 146 -14.30 -13.18 10.14
N SER A 147 -15.36 -13.35 9.36
CA SER A 147 -16.46 -14.28 9.62
C SER A 147 -16.09 -15.75 9.35
N GLY A 148 -14.96 -16.01 8.69
CA GLY A 148 -14.50 -17.35 8.34
C GLY A 148 -15.13 -17.94 7.08
N GLU A 149 -15.87 -17.14 6.30
CA GLU A 149 -16.39 -17.54 4.98
C GLU A 149 -15.25 -17.75 3.96
N VAL A 150 -14.13 -17.04 4.14
CA VAL A 150 -12.93 -17.18 3.32
C VAL A 150 -11.87 -17.98 4.08
N SER A 151 -11.37 -19.05 3.45
CA SER A 151 -10.35 -19.90 4.06
C SER A 151 -9.02 -19.17 4.31
N ALA A 152 -8.24 -19.61 5.28
CA ALA A 152 -6.91 -19.06 5.59
C ALA A 152 -5.97 -19.05 4.35
N THR A 153 -6.05 -20.06 3.49
CA THR A 153 -5.27 -20.12 2.24
C THR A 153 -5.69 -19.03 1.25
N GLN A 154 -7.00 -18.78 1.11
CA GLN A 154 -7.52 -17.68 0.29
C GLN A 154 -7.15 -16.33 0.89
N ALA A 155 -7.31 -16.14 2.20
CA ALA A 155 -6.90 -14.92 2.91
C ALA A 155 -5.40 -14.63 2.73
N THR A 156 -4.55 -15.66 2.78
CA THR A 156 -3.11 -15.53 2.49
C THR A 156 -2.85 -15.13 1.03
N ARG A 157 -3.68 -15.54 0.07
CA ARG A 157 -3.61 -15.06 -1.32
C ARG A 157 -3.99 -13.58 -1.42
N HIS A 158 -5.07 -13.16 -0.78
CA HIS A 158 -5.47 -11.74 -0.71
C HIS A 158 -4.35 -10.88 -0.11
N ALA A 159 -3.70 -11.34 0.95
CA ALA A 159 -2.55 -10.65 1.55
C ALA A 159 -1.39 -10.44 0.57
N ARG A 160 -1.11 -11.43 -0.30
CA ARG A 160 -0.09 -11.34 -1.34
C ARG A 160 -0.51 -10.40 -2.47
N ASN A 161 -1.75 -10.51 -2.96
CA ASN A 161 -2.31 -9.61 -3.96
C ASN A 161 -2.18 -8.14 -3.52
N LEU A 162 -2.61 -7.83 -2.29
CA LEU A 162 -2.47 -6.51 -1.68
C LEU A 162 -1.02 -6.02 -1.65
N ALA A 163 -0.05 -6.89 -1.31
CA ALA A 163 1.36 -6.50 -1.26
C ALA A 163 1.89 -6.05 -2.63
N PHE A 164 1.51 -6.74 -3.71
CA PHE A 164 1.89 -6.36 -5.06
C PHE A 164 1.21 -5.07 -5.49
N LEU A 165 -0.09 -4.93 -5.24
CA LEU A 165 -0.85 -3.73 -5.57
C LEU A 165 -0.34 -2.48 -4.84
N GLU A 166 -0.06 -2.57 -3.53
CA GLU A 166 0.55 -1.49 -2.75
C GLU A 166 1.90 -1.07 -3.35
N LYS A 167 2.73 -2.04 -3.74
CA LYS A 167 4.03 -1.77 -4.38
C LYS A 167 3.86 -1.10 -5.74
N TRP A 168 2.93 -1.56 -6.57
CA TRP A 168 2.66 -0.97 -7.88
C TRP A 168 2.15 0.46 -7.76
N ARG A 169 1.21 0.70 -6.83
CA ARG A 169 0.70 2.04 -6.52
C ARG A 169 1.82 3.00 -6.16
N ALA A 170 2.70 2.60 -5.23
CA ALA A 170 3.83 3.42 -4.81
C ALA A 170 4.78 3.76 -5.97
N ASN A 171 5.09 2.77 -6.82
CA ASN A 171 5.95 2.97 -7.99
C ASN A 171 5.36 3.94 -9.01
N LEU A 172 4.05 3.87 -9.24
CA LEU A 172 3.34 4.78 -10.14
C LEU A 172 3.28 6.20 -9.56
N GLN A 173 2.96 6.35 -8.28
CA GLN A 173 2.91 7.64 -7.59
C GLN A 173 4.26 8.36 -7.60
N GLU A 174 5.36 7.63 -7.36
CA GLU A 174 6.71 8.17 -7.45
C GLU A 174 7.00 8.77 -8.83
N ARG A 175 6.65 8.04 -9.89
CA ARG A 175 6.86 8.47 -11.27
C ARG A 175 5.95 9.61 -11.67
N PHE A 176 4.70 9.59 -11.22
CA PHE A 176 3.77 10.69 -11.40
C PHE A 176 4.37 12.00 -10.85
N ALA A 177 4.90 11.97 -9.63
CA ALA A 177 5.55 13.13 -9.02
C ALA A 177 6.76 13.64 -9.81
N ARG A 178 7.52 12.75 -10.47
CA ARG A 178 8.65 13.14 -11.35
C ARG A 178 8.21 13.67 -12.71
N LEU A 179 6.96 13.47 -13.11
CA LEU A 179 6.37 13.97 -14.34
C LEU A 179 5.64 15.31 -14.17
N LEU A 180 5.45 15.76 -12.92
CA LEU A 180 5.03 17.14 -12.63
C LEU A 180 6.11 18.15 -13.07
#